data_AF-T1B1V6-F1
#
_entry.id   AF-T1B1V6-F1
#
_cell.length_a   1.000
_cell.length_b   1.000
_cell.length_c   1.000
_cell.angle_alpha   90.00
_cell.angle_beta   90.00
_cell.angle_gamma   90.00
#
_symmetry.space_group_name_H-M   'P 1'
#
loop_
_entity.id
_entity.type
_entity.pdbx_description
1 polymer ?
#
loop_
_entity_poly.entity_id
_entity_poly.type
_entity_poly.pdbx_seq_one_letter_code
_entity_poly.pdbx_strand_id
1 'polypeptide(L)'
;AMTSGDDYASAAKPQIDWDDKDAQADLIDSRAKDAYACLAHLDGSELGPSVEKAARLLATVVGQDLEVDGDGTFRIARKVATDRVISVVDPETRHGRKTQARGFDGYKGHVGIDPDSEIITATTVTPGNAGTPGSQKKLISDLLDDANADTSDEKRTT
;
A
#
# COMPACT_ATOMS: atom_id res chain seq x y z
N ALA A 1 -0.27 -13.49 24.88
CA ALA A 1 1.07 -14.05 24.60
C ALA A 1 1.01 -14.75 23.24
N MET A 2 2.12 -14.80 22.52
CA MET A 2 2.21 -15.57 21.27
C MET A 2 2.18 -17.07 21.60
N THR A 3 1.50 -17.87 20.79
CA THR A 3 1.16 -19.27 21.08
C THR A 3 1.57 -20.25 19.99
N SER A 4 2.02 -19.79 18.81
CA SER A 4 2.40 -20.71 17.72
C SER A 4 3.67 -21.53 18.02
N GLY A 5 4.53 -21.05 18.92
CA GLY A 5 5.84 -21.65 19.19
C GLY A 5 6.91 -21.31 18.15
N ASP A 6 6.60 -20.48 17.14
CA ASP A 6 7.57 -19.93 16.20
C ASP A 6 8.35 -18.78 16.86
N ASP A 7 9.67 -18.76 16.69
CA ASP A 7 10.55 -17.69 17.19
C ASP A 7 10.69 -16.53 16.20
N TYR A 8 10.14 -16.68 14.98
CA TYR A 8 10.18 -15.73 13.88
C TYR A 8 11.59 -15.26 13.50
N ALA A 9 12.62 -16.07 13.82
CA ALA A 9 14.01 -15.75 13.52
C ALA A 9 14.41 -16.10 12.07
N SER A 10 13.55 -16.83 11.35
CA SER A 10 13.82 -17.33 9.99
C SER A 10 12.71 -16.94 9.01
N ALA A 11 13.11 -16.64 7.77
CA ALA A 11 12.19 -16.43 6.64
C ALA A 11 11.87 -17.74 5.88
N ALA A 12 12.25 -18.90 6.43
CA ALA A 12 11.96 -20.19 5.82
C ALA A 12 10.45 -20.45 5.74
N LYS A 13 10.04 -21.17 4.69
CA LYS A 13 8.64 -21.57 4.53
C LYS A 13 8.22 -22.49 5.69
N PRO A 14 7.05 -22.29 6.32
CA PRO A 14 6.52 -23.24 7.29
C PRO A 14 6.41 -24.66 6.71
N GLN A 15 6.81 -25.65 7.51
CA GLN A 15 6.79 -27.06 7.13
C GLN A 15 5.44 -27.69 7.51
N ILE A 16 4.42 -27.40 6.70
CA ILE A 16 3.09 -28.02 6.78
C ILE A 16 2.80 -28.80 5.50
N ASP A 17 1.80 -29.69 5.54
CA ASP A 17 1.20 -30.22 4.32
C ASP A 17 0.41 -29.10 3.62
N TRP A 18 0.85 -28.71 2.43
CA TRP A 18 0.24 -27.61 1.66
C TRP A 18 -0.97 -28.05 0.85
N ASP A 19 -1.23 -29.36 0.72
CA ASP A 19 -2.43 -29.90 0.09
C ASP A 19 -3.57 -30.07 1.12
N ASP A 20 -3.24 -30.10 2.41
CA ASP A 20 -4.20 -30.08 3.51
C ASP A 20 -4.74 -28.66 3.76
N LYS A 21 -6.06 -28.51 3.70
CA LYS A 21 -6.76 -27.23 3.92
C LYS A 21 -6.90 -26.89 5.39
N ASP A 22 -7.01 -27.87 6.26
CA ASP A 22 -7.14 -27.67 7.69
C ASP A 22 -5.77 -27.24 8.24
N ALA A 23 -4.67 -27.89 7.82
CA ALA A 23 -3.31 -27.45 8.16
C ALA A 23 -3.01 -26.00 7.71
N GLN A 24 -3.49 -25.59 6.53
CA GLN A 24 -3.39 -24.19 6.08
C GLN A 24 -4.20 -23.24 6.96
N ALA A 25 -5.43 -23.63 7.33
CA ALA A 25 -6.30 -22.81 8.18
C ALA A 25 -5.72 -22.64 9.59
N ASP A 26 -5.22 -23.71 10.20
CA ASP A 26 -4.56 -23.70 11.52
C ASP A 26 -3.30 -22.83 11.51
N LEU A 27 -2.52 -22.88 10.42
CA LEU A 27 -1.38 -22.00 10.25
C LEU A 27 -1.83 -20.53 10.18
N ILE A 28 -2.84 -20.20 9.38
CA ILE A 28 -3.34 -18.82 9.27
C ILE A 28 -3.83 -18.31 10.63
N ASP A 29 -4.62 -19.10 11.35
CA ASP A 29 -5.17 -18.74 12.65
C ASP A 29 -4.08 -18.51 13.70
N SER A 30 -3.11 -19.44 13.81
CA SER A 30 -2.01 -19.31 14.76
C SER A 30 -1.13 -18.07 14.48
N ARG A 31 -0.84 -17.77 13.21
CA ARG A 31 -0.07 -16.56 12.82
C ARG A 31 -0.84 -15.28 13.09
N ALA A 32 -2.15 -15.29 12.88
CA ALA A 32 -3.01 -14.15 13.20
C ALA A 32 -3.00 -13.87 14.70
N LYS A 33 -3.22 -14.89 15.53
CA LYS A 33 -3.21 -14.78 17.00
C LYS A 33 -1.88 -14.22 17.52
N ASP A 34 -0.77 -14.71 16.97
CA ASP A 34 0.56 -14.20 17.31
C ASP A 34 0.76 -12.73 16.91
N ALA A 35 0.35 -12.36 15.71
CA ALA A 35 0.42 -10.98 15.24
C ALA A 35 -0.39 -10.02 16.12
N TYR A 36 -1.64 -10.38 16.44
CA TYR A 36 -2.48 -9.59 17.35
C TYR A 36 -1.91 -9.55 18.77
N ALA A 37 -1.33 -10.65 19.27
CA ALA A 37 -0.66 -10.66 20.57
C ALA A 37 0.57 -9.75 20.60
N CYS A 38 1.35 -9.70 19.51
CA CYS A 38 2.47 -8.78 19.35
C CYS A 38 1.99 -7.33 19.35
N LEU A 39 0.97 -7.00 18.54
CA LEU A 39 0.39 -5.65 18.50
C LEU A 39 -0.16 -5.21 19.85
N ALA A 40 -0.85 -6.10 20.57
CA ALA A 40 -1.36 -5.84 21.91
C ALA A 40 -0.25 -5.60 22.94
N HIS A 41 0.92 -6.24 22.76
CA HIS A 41 2.07 -6.01 23.64
C HIS A 41 2.75 -4.64 23.38
N LEU A 42 2.72 -4.17 22.14
CA LEU A 42 3.27 -2.87 21.75
C LEU A 42 2.32 -1.70 22.04
N ASP A 43 1.04 -1.98 22.32
CA ASP A 43 0.04 -0.96 22.58
C ASP A 43 0.40 -0.11 23.82
N GLY A 44 0.23 1.21 23.70
CA GLY A 44 0.58 2.19 24.74
C GLY A 44 2.07 2.37 25.01
N SER A 45 2.96 1.70 24.27
CA SER A 45 4.41 1.86 24.42
C SER A 45 4.96 2.94 23.49
N GLU A 46 5.99 3.68 23.92
CA GLU A 46 6.77 4.54 23.03
C GLU A 46 7.67 3.67 22.15
N LEU A 47 7.43 3.68 20.84
CA LEU A 47 8.15 2.86 19.88
C LEU A 47 9.19 3.70 19.12
N GLY A 48 10.36 3.12 18.89
CA GLY A 48 11.31 3.69 17.94
C GLY A 48 10.77 3.62 16.50
N PRO A 49 11.27 4.48 15.58
CA PRO A 49 10.69 4.63 14.23
C PRO A 49 10.57 3.32 13.43
N SER A 50 11.57 2.44 13.52
CA SER A 50 11.57 1.15 12.81
C SER A 50 10.52 0.19 13.34
N VAL A 51 10.35 0.13 14.67
CA VAL A 51 9.37 -0.75 15.32
C VAL A 51 7.95 -0.22 15.08
N GLU A 52 7.75 1.09 15.15
CA GLU A 52 6.47 1.71 14.82
C GLU A 52 6.06 1.41 13.36
N LYS A 53 6.99 1.56 12.41
CA LYS A 53 6.74 1.25 11.00
C LYS A 53 6.38 -0.23 10.80
N ALA A 54 7.11 -1.13 11.46
CA ALA A 54 6.84 -2.57 11.39
C ALA A 54 5.48 -2.94 12.02
N ALA A 55 5.16 -2.39 13.19
CA ALA A 55 3.89 -2.60 13.88
C ALA A 55 2.72 -2.09 13.04
N ARG A 56 2.84 -0.89 12.45
CA ARG A 56 1.83 -0.34 11.55
C ARG A 56 1.62 -1.22 10.32
N LEU A 57 2.70 -1.73 9.73
CA LEU A 57 2.63 -2.63 8.58
C LEU A 57 1.96 -3.95 8.97
N LEU A 58 2.34 -4.54 10.11
CA LEU A 58 1.73 -5.76 10.62
C LEU A 58 0.23 -5.58 10.85
N ALA A 59 -0.18 -4.52 11.55
CA ALA A 59 -1.57 -4.17 11.79
C ALA A 59 -2.35 -3.99 10.48
N THR A 60 -1.74 -3.34 9.48
CA THR A 60 -2.34 -3.14 8.16
C THR A 60 -2.58 -4.49 7.46
N VAL A 61 -1.58 -5.36 7.42
CA VAL A 61 -1.67 -6.66 6.74
C VAL A 61 -2.70 -7.57 7.42
N VAL A 62 -2.66 -7.71 8.75
CA VAL A 62 -3.63 -8.58 9.44
C VAL A 62 -5.04 -8.01 9.42
N GLY A 63 -5.20 -6.69 9.47
CA GLY A 63 -6.51 -6.03 9.42
C GLY A 63 -7.14 -6.01 8.02
N GLN A 64 -6.33 -5.98 6.96
CA GLN A 64 -6.83 -5.95 5.59
C GLN A 64 -7.15 -7.36 5.05
N ASP A 65 -6.33 -8.36 5.40
CA ASP A 65 -6.34 -9.68 4.74
C ASP A 65 -7.08 -10.75 5.55
N LEU A 66 -7.37 -10.52 6.84
CA LEU A 66 -8.01 -11.49 7.72
C LEU A 66 -9.35 -11.01 8.28
N GLU A 67 -10.23 -11.96 8.54
CA GLU A 67 -11.48 -11.77 9.27
C GLU A 67 -11.66 -12.89 10.31
N VAL A 68 -12.45 -12.61 11.35
CA VAL A 68 -12.79 -13.60 12.37
C VAL A 68 -14.12 -14.23 12.01
N ASP A 69 -14.19 -15.55 12.08
CA ASP A 69 -15.44 -16.29 11.87
C ASP A 69 -16.36 -16.27 13.11
N GLY A 70 -17.48 -17.01 13.05
CA GLY A 70 -18.41 -17.11 14.17
C GLY A 70 -17.86 -17.82 15.41
N ASP A 71 -16.78 -18.60 15.26
CA ASP A 71 -16.17 -19.41 16.30
C ASP A 71 -14.89 -18.77 16.88
N GLY A 72 -14.53 -17.56 16.44
CA GLY A 72 -13.34 -16.84 16.90
C GLY A 72 -12.04 -17.21 16.19
N THR A 73 -12.12 -17.96 15.09
CA THR A 73 -10.99 -18.40 14.25
C THR A 73 -10.71 -17.37 13.17
N PHE A 74 -9.45 -17.00 12.98
CA PHE A 74 -9.04 -16.11 11.89
C PHE A 74 -8.97 -16.86 10.56
N ARG A 75 -9.54 -16.26 9.51
CA ARG A 75 -9.48 -16.76 8.13
C ARG A 75 -9.15 -15.64 7.15
N ILE A 76 -8.73 -16.02 5.95
CA ILE A 76 -8.53 -15.05 4.86
C ILE A 76 -9.87 -14.42 4.51
N ALA A 77 -9.92 -13.09 4.58
CA ALA A 77 -11.13 -12.33 4.33
C ALA A 77 -11.58 -12.48 2.87
N ARG A 78 -12.89 -12.66 2.65
CA ARG A 78 -13.49 -12.73 1.30
C ARG A 78 -13.76 -11.36 0.70
N LYS A 79 -12.81 -10.43 0.85
CA LYS A 79 -12.84 -9.04 0.34
C LYS A 79 -11.44 -8.58 -0.04
N VAL A 80 -11.37 -7.47 -0.77
CA VAL A 80 -10.11 -6.81 -1.11
C VAL A 80 -10.17 -5.37 -0.64
N ALA A 81 -9.21 -4.95 0.20
CA ALA A 81 -9.13 -3.57 0.65
C ALA A 81 -8.79 -2.61 -0.52
N THR A 82 -9.42 -1.43 -0.55
CA THR A 82 -9.23 -0.45 -1.63
C THR A 82 -7.78 0.04 -1.75
N ASP A 83 -7.12 0.27 -0.62
CA ASP A 83 -5.71 0.69 -0.53
C ASP A 83 -4.81 -0.46 -0.04
N ARG A 84 -5.14 -1.70 -0.45
CA ARG A 84 -4.43 -2.90 -0.01
C ARG A 84 -2.91 -2.75 -0.19
N VAL A 85 -2.17 -2.97 0.90
CA VAL A 85 -0.72 -3.13 0.86
C VAL A 85 -0.42 -4.52 0.31
N ILE A 86 0.17 -4.57 -0.88
CA ILE A 86 0.44 -5.84 -1.58
C ILE A 86 1.88 -6.33 -1.42
N SER A 87 2.76 -5.51 -0.85
CA SER A 87 4.15 -5.86 -0.58
C SER A 87 4.58 -5.32 0.79
N VAL A 88 5.22 -6.17 1.59
CA VAL A 88 5.81 -5.78 2.88
C VAL A 88 7.17 -5.11 2.73
N VAL A 89 7.86 -5.36 1.60
CA VAL A 89 9.16 -4.75 1.28
C VAL A 89 8.97 -3.36 0.67
N ASP A 90 7.86 -3.16 -0.05
CA ASP A 90 7.46 -1.87 -0.60
C ASP A 90 5.98 -1.57 -0.29
N PRO A 91 5.68 -0.96 0.88
CA PRO A 91 4.32 -0.68 1.31
C PRO A 91 3.57 0.37 0.49
N GLU A 92 4.21 1.07 -0.46
CA GLU A 92 3.57 2.07 -1.33
C GLU A 92 3.09 1.47 -2.66
N THR A 93 3.59 0.30 -3.04
CA THR A 93 3.15 -0.45 -4.22
C THR A 93 1.67 -0.84 -4.11
N ARG A 94 0.88 -0.64 -5.18
CA ARG A 94 -0.56 -0.93 -5.22
C ARG A 94 -0.93 -1.71 -6.48
N HIS A 95 -2.05 -2.41 -6.42
CA HIS A 95 -2.63 -3.04 -7.60
C HIS A 95 -3.21 -1.96 -8.52
N GLY A 96 -2.78 -1.94 -9.78
CA GLY A 96 -3.24 -1.03 -10.80
C GLY A 96 -3.87 -1.77 -11.98
N ARG A 97 -4.61 -1.01 -12.79
CA ARG A 97 -5.13 -1.48 -14.08
C ARG A 97 -4.63 -0.59 -15.20
N LYS A 98 -4.14 -1.22 -16.27
CA LYS A 98 -3.89 -0.57 -17.55
C LYS A 98 -5.15 -0.63 -18.42
N THR A 99 -5.80 -1.78 -18.45
CA THR A 99 -7.11 -2.01 -19.11
C THR A 99 -7.97 -2.91 -18.23
N GLN A 100 -9.24 -3.13 -18.59
CA GLN A 100 -10.10 -4.06 -17.84
C GLN A 100 -9.54 -5.48 -17.76
N ALA A 101 -8.83 -5.92 -18.80
CA ALA A 101 -8.24 -7.26 -18.89
C ALA A 101 -6.77 -7.32 -18.42
N ARG A 102 -6.12 -6.19 -18.12
CA ARG A 102 -4.69 -6.14 -17.79
C ARG A 102 -4.43 -5.32 -16.54
N GLY A 103 -4.20 -6.04 -15.45
CA GLY A 103 -3.69 -5.52 -14.18
C GLY A 103 -2.17 -5.49 -14.11
N PHE A 104 -1.64 -4.80 -13.11
CA PHE A 104 -0.23 -4.82 -12.72
C PHE A 104 -0.10 -4.49 -11.23
N ASP A 105 1.02 -4.86 -10.64
CA ASP A 105 1.38 -4.50 -9.27
C ASP A 105 2.54 -3.51 -9.30
N GLY A 106 2.37 -2.34 -8.68
CA GLY A 106 3.43 -1.34 -8.62
C GLY A 106 2.90 0.09 -8.71
N TYR A 107 3.49 0.84 -9.64
CA TYR A 107 3.29 2.27 -9.80
C TYR A 107 2.90 2.66 -11.23
N LYS A 108 2.24 3.81 -11.38
CA LYS A 108 2.03 4.49 -12.66
C LYS A 108 3.05 5.61 -12.80
N GLY A 109 3.82 5.57 -13.88
CA GLY A 109 4.64 6.71 -14.30
C GLY A 109 3.80 7.67 -15.15
N HIS A 110 3.97 8.97 -14.92
CA HIS A 110 3.36 10.04 -15.69
C HIS A 110 4.47 10.96 -16.20
N VAL A 111 4.32 11.43 -17.44
CA VAL A 111 5.32 12.23 -18.14
C VAL A 111 4.61 13.43 -18.78
N GLY A 112 5.14 14.63 -18.55
CA GLY A 112 4.79 15.85 -19.27
C GLY A 112 5.79 16.03 -20.42
N ILE A 113 5.29 16.33 -21.61
CA ILE A 113 6.08 16.53 -22.82
C ILE A 113 5.66 17.87 -23.41
N ASP A 114 6.64 18.71 -23.75
CA ASP A 114 6.41 19.90 -24.56
C ASP A 114 6.08 19.47 -25.99
N PRO A 115 4.87 19.77 -26.51
CA PRO A 115 4.46 19.30 -27.82
C PRO A 115 5.28 19.89 -28.98
N ASP A 116 5.91 21.05 -28.79
CA ASP A 116 6.66 21.72 -29.87
C ASP A 116 8.09 21.17 -30.01
N SER A 117 8.76 20.92 -28.88
CA SER A 117 10.13 20.40 -28.87
C SER A 117 10.24 18.88 -28.68
N GLU A 118 9.14 18.21 -28.33
CA GLU A 118 9.09 16.81 -27.91
C GLU A 118 9.97 16.49 -26.68
N ILE A 119 10.37 17.52 -25.92
CA ILE A 119 11.20 17.36 -24.71
C ILE A 119 10.33 16.98 -23.51
N ILE A 120 10.83 16.06 -22.68
CA ILE A 120 10.23 15.75 -21.38
C ILE A 120 10.47 16.92 -20.42
N THR A 121 9.40 17.60 -20.01
CA THR A 121 9.46 18.75 -19.11
C THR A 121 9.27 18.36 -17.64
N ALA A 122 8.51 17.29 -17.38
CA ALA A 122 8.23 16.83 -16.03
C ALA A 122 7.97 15.32 -15.99
N THR A 123 8.25 14.71 -14.85
CA THR A 123 7.86 13.32 -14.56
C THR A 123 7.32 13.21 -13.13
N THR A 124 6.38 12.31 -12.91
CA THR A 124 5.93 11.95 -11.56
C THR A 124 5.48 10.50 -11.52
N VAL A 125 5.57 9.88 -10.36
CA VAL A 125 5.14 8.50 -10.12
C VAL A 125 4.02 8.51 -9.09
N THR A 126 2.99 7.69 -9.30
CA THR A 126 1.89 7.49 -8.34
C THR A 126 1.66 6.00 -8.09
N PRO A 127 1.09 5.59 -6.95
CA PRO A 127 0.69 4.21 -6.72
C PRO A 127 -0.22 3.66 -7.82
N GLY A 128 -0.19 2.35 -8.07
CA GLY A 128 -0.94 1.69 -9.14
C GLY A 128 -2.45 1.92 -9.13
N ASN A 129 -3.06 2.09 -7.94
CA ASN A 129 -4.48 2.36 -7.77
C ASN A 129 -4.84 3.86 -7.86
N ALA A 130 -3.87 4.76 -7.94
CA ALA A 130 -4.13 6.19 -8.06
C ALA A 130 -4.90 6.51 -9.35
N GLY A 131 -5.93 7.35 -9.22
CA GLY A 131 -6.72 7.87 -10.34
C GLY A 131 -5.92 8.85 -11.20
N THR A 132 -6.26 8.92 -12.48
CA THR A 132 -5.58 9.79 -13.46
C THR A 132 -5.70 11.31 -13.16
N PRO A 133 -6.84 11.88 -12.71
CA PRO A 133 -7.02 13.33 -12.61
C PRO A 133 -6.17 14.07 -11.55
N GLY A 134 -5.28 13.40 -10.82
CA GLY A 134 -4.47 14.03 -9.76
C GLY A 134 -3.04 14.37 -10.15
N SER A 135 -2.40 13.55 -10.99
CA SER A 135 -0.98 13.71 -11.36
C SER A 135 -0.73 14.85 -12.35
N GLN A 136 -1.73 15.15 -13.18
CA GLN A 136 -1.64 16.13 -14.26
C GLN A 136 -1.31 17.54 -13.73
N LYS A 137 -1.97 17.98 -12.66
CA LYS A 137 -1.72 19.30 -12.05
C LYS A 137 -0.26 19.48 -11.62
N LYS A 138 0.37 18.41 -11.14
CA LYS A 138 1.78 18.42 -10.74
C LYS A 138 2.73 18.48 -11.94
N LEU A 139 2.30 17.99 -13.11
CA LEU A 139 3.10 17.98 -14.33
C LEU A 139 3.11 19.32 -15.07
N ILE A 140 2.06 20.14 -14.91
CA ILE A 140 1.89 21.43 -15.61
C ILE A 140 1.90 22.62 -14.64
N SER A 141 2.42 22.44 -13.43
CA SER A 141 2.37 23.46 -12.39
C SER A 141 3.05 24.78 -12.80
N ASP A 142 4.15 24.67 -13.55
CA ASP A 142 4.85 25.79 -14.15
C ASP A 142 3.94 26.61 -15.10
N LEU A 143 3.19 25.92 -15.96
CA LEU A 143 2.25 26.56 -16.88
C LEU A 143 1.07 27.23 -16.16
N LEU A 144 0.66 26.68 -15.01
CA LEU A 144 -0.41 27.26 -14.19
C LEU A 144 0.07 28.52 -13.45
N ASP A 145 1.33 28.55 -13.01
CA ASP A 145 1.89 29.69 -12.30
C ASP A 145 2.13 30.89 -13.25
N ASP A 146 2.61 30.62 -14.47
CA ASP A 146 2.82 31.64 -15.51
C ASP A 146 1.51 32.27 -16.00
N ALA A 147 0.43 31.48 -16.15
CA ALA A 147 -0.88 31.99 -16.54
C ALA A 147 -1.50 32.95 -15.49
N ASN A 148 -1.15 32.78 -14.21
CA ASN A 148 -1.63 33.67 -13.15
C ASN A 148 -0.82 34.97 -13.07
N ALA A 149 0.46 34.96 -13.46
CA ALA A 149 1.29 36.16 -13.50
C ALA A 149 0.84 37.15 -14.59
N ASP A 150 0.46 36.65 -15.77
CA ASP A 150 0.08 37.47 -16.92
C ASP A 150 -1.23 38.26 -16.71
N THR A 151 -2.17 37.72 -15.93
CA THR A 151 -3.43 38.42 -15.58
C THR A 151 -3.26 39.60 -14.60
N SER A 152 -2.10 39.71 -13.94
CA SER A 152 -1.83 40.74 -12.95
C SER A 152 -1.21 42.01 -13.54
N ASP A 153 -0.56 41.91 -14.70
CA ASP A 153 0.06 43.06 -15.38
C ASP A 153 -0.96 43.87 -16.20
N GLU A 154 -2.01 43.22 -16.71
CA GLU A 154 -3.07 43.90 -17.47
C GLU A 154 -3.98 44.80 -16.62
N LYS A 155 -3.98 44.65 -15.28
CA LYS A 155 -4.76 45.51 -14.35
C LYS A 155 -4.01 46.74 -13.84
N ARG A 156 -2.78 46.98 -14.29
CA ARG A 156 -1.92 48.06 -13.78
C ARG A 156 -1.85 49.28 -14.70
N THR A 157 -2.63 49.30 -15.78
CA THR A 157 -2.68 50.38 -16.77
C THR A 157 -4.10 50.91 -16.96
N THR A 158 -4.67 51.54 -15.92
CA THR A 158 -5.82 52.46 -16.05
C THR A 158 -5.65 53.63 -15.10
#